data_AF-A0A2V9Q455-F1
#
_entry.id   AF-A0A2V9Q455-F1
#
_cell.length_a   1.000
_cell.length_b   1.000
_cell.length_c   1.000
_cell.angle_alpha   90.00
_cell.angle_beta   90.00
_cell.angle_gamma   90.00
#
_symmetry.space_group_name_H-M   'P 1'
#
loop_
_entity.id
_entity.type
_entity.pdbx_description
1 polymer ?
#
loop_
_entity_poly.entity_id
_entity_poly.type
_entity_poly.pdbx_seq_one_letter_code
_entity_poly.pdbx_strand_id
1 'polypeptide(L)'
;LGRKKVVVITSRGSAYEKGTAREAFDSQEPYLRHILGFIGLTDVTFIHAENQAREEVAVFFAAAAERIGGLVIDQNQQVGSSLS
;
A
#
# COMPACT_ATOMS: atom_id res chain seq x y z
N LEU A 1 1.69 18.48 -8.63
CA LEU A 1 1.44 17.46 -7.57
C LEU A 1 2.57 16.44 -7.43
N GLY A 2 3.43 16.24 -8.45
CA GLY A 2 4.45 15.18 -8.48
C GLY A 2 5.58 15.16 -7.43
N ARG A 3 5.54 16.02 -6.40
CA ARG A 3 6.42 15.93 -5.22
C ARG A 3 5.71 15.44 -3.96
N LYS A 4 4.40 15.16 -4.03
CA LYS A 4 3.65 14.63 -2.90
C LYS A 4 3.81 13.12 -2.86
N LYS A 5 4.30 12.62 -1.72
CA LYS A 5 4.25 11.20 -1.37
C LYS A 5 2.82 10.83 -1.04
N VAL A 6 2.33 9.75 -1.64
CA VAL A 6 1.00 9.21 -1.39
C VAL A 6 1.15 7.79 -0.86
N VAL A 7 0.42 7.47 0.20
CA VAL A 7 0.28 6.11 0.69
C VAL A 7 -1.15 5.67 0.47
N VAL A 8 -1.33 4.53 -0.18
CA VAL A 8 -2.63 3.89 -0.37
C VAL A 8 -2.64 2.61 0.44
N ILE A 9 -3.56 2.51 1.40
CA ILE A 9 -3.75 1.34 2.25
C ILE A 9 -5.09 0.72 1.89
N THR A 10 -5.09 -0.57 1.54
CA THR A 10 -6.31 -1.27 1.14
C THR A 10 -6.48 -2.56 1.94
N SER A 11 -7.71 -2.85 2.37
CA SER A 11 -8.09 -4.17 2.90
C SER A 11 -8.62 -5.06 1.78
N ARG A 12 -8.15 -6.31 1.71
CA ARG A 12 -8.49 -7.29 0.68
C ARG A 12 -8.80 -8.64 1.32
N GLY A 13 -9.91 -9.26 0.91
CA GLY A 13 -10.31 -10.57 1.46
C GLY A 13 -9.36 -11.72 1.10
N SER A 14 -8.62 -11.60 0.00
CA SER A 14 -7.66 -12.60 -0.51
C SER A 14 -6.37 -11.92 -0.95
N ALA A 15 -5.35 -12.72 -1.29
CA ALA A 15 -4.05 -12.28 -1.76
C ALA A 15 -3.91 -12.28 -3.28
N TYR A 16 -3.30 -11.21 -3.82
CA TYR A 16 -3.05 -11.01 -5.25
C TYR A 16 -1.59 -10.64 -5.53
N GLU A 17 -0.68 -11.36 -4.85
CA GLU A 17 0.76 -11.13 -4.93
C GLU A 17 1.29 -11.13 -6.37
N LYS A 18 2.23 -10.21 -6.65
CA LYS A 18 2.91 -10.10 -7.94
C LYS A 18 3.66 -11.38 -8.29
N GLY A 19 3.61 -11.78 -9.55
CA GLY A 19 4.20 -13.00 -10.07
C GLY A 19 3.38 -14.27 -9.81
N THR A 20 2.24 -14.17 -9.12
CA THR A 20 1.34 -15.32 -8.93
C THR A 20 0.27 -15.36 -10.01
N ALA A 21 -0.33 -16.54 -10.22
CA ALA A 21 -1.52 -16.67 -11.08
C ALA A 21 -2.69 -15.78 -10.62
N ARG A 22 -2.67 -15.31 -9.35
CA ARG A 22 -3.70 -14.45 -8.81
C ARG A 22 -3.47 -12.96 -9.09
N GLU A 23 -2.26 -12.54 -9.48
CA GLU A 23 -1.94 -11.13 -9.75
C GLU A 23 -2.92 -10.50 -10.76
N ALA A 24 -3.27 -11.25 -11.82
CA ALA A 24 -4.17 -10.77 -12.87
C ALA A 24 -5.60 -10.48 -12.40
N PHE A 25 -6.00 -10.95 -11.20
CA PHE A 25 -7.30 -10.62 -10.62
C PHE A 25 -7.29 -9.36 -9.75
N ASP A 26 -6.13 -8.69 -9.58
CA ASP A 26 -6.07 -7.37 -8.94
C ASP A 26 -6.47 -6.26 -9.91
N SER A 27 -7.74 -5.87 -9.86
CA SER A 27 -8.23 -4.69 -10.57
C SER A 27 -8.01 -3.38 -9.79
N GLN A 28 -7.69 -3.46 -8.49
CA GLN A 28 -7.71 -2.30 -7.58
C GLN A 28 -6.42 -1.49 -7.68
N GLU A 29 -5.25 -2.09 -7.51
CA GLU A 29 -3.97 -1.35 -7.57
C GLU A 29 -3.75 -0.70 -8.95
N PRO A 30 -3.92 -1.41 -10.09
CA PRO A 30 -3.69 -0.81 -11.41
C PRO A 30 -4.61 0.37 -11.70
N TYR A 31 -5.89 0.27 -11.34
CA TYR A 31 -6.87 1.34 -11.54
C TYR A 31 -6.52 2.59 -10.71
N LEU A 32 -6.17 2.40 -9.43
CA LEU A 32 -5.79 3.51 -8.56
C LEU A 32 -4.48 4.16 -9.03
N ARG A 33 -3.47 3.37 -9.43
CA ARG A 33 -2.24 3.91 -10.02
C ARG A 33 -2.52 4.74 -11.27
N HIS A 34 -3.42 4.28 -12.13
CA HIS A 34 -3.80 5.00 -13.34
C HIS A 34 -4.41 6.37 -13.01
N ILE A 35 -5.40 6.42 -12.12
CA ILE A 35 -6.07 7.68 -11.76
C ILE A 35 -5.13 8.62 -11.00
N LEU A 36 -4.37 8.11 -10.05
CA LEU A 36 -3.42 8.91 -9.28
C LEU A 36 -2.33 9.49 -10.19
N GLY A 37 -1.81 8.69 -11.12
CA GLY A 37 -0.88 9.15 -12.16
C GLY A 37 -1.49 10.23 -13.06
N PHE A 38 -2.74 10.06 -13.49
CA PHE A 38 -3.45 11.03 -14.32
C PHE A 38 -3.58 12.40 -13.64
N ILE A 39 -3.81 12.45 -12.33
CA ILE A 39 -3.87 13.71 -11.57
C ILE A 39 -2.49 14.22 -11.10
N GLY A 40 -1.41 13.57 -11.54
CA GLY A 40 -0.04 13.98 -11.26
C GLY A 40 0.49 13.59 -9.88
N LEU A 41 -0.07 12.55 -9.26
CA LEU A 41 0.43 11.89 -8.05
C LEU A 41 1.16 10.60 -8.44
N THR A 42 2.46 10.70 -8.68
CA THR A 42 3.27 9.61 -9.24
C THR A 42 4.14 8.89 -8.21
N ASP A 43 4.41 9.51 -7.05
CA ASP A 43 5.14 8.92 -5.94
C ASP A 43 4.15 8.23 -4.98
N VAL A 44 3.74 7.00 -5.34
CA VAL A 44 2.68 6.26 -4.65
C VAL A 44 3.16 4.91 -4.14
N THR A 45 3.11 4.75 -2.82
CA THR A 45 3.36 3.49 -2.11
C THR A 45 2.03 2.81 -1.78
N PHE A 46 1.91 1.52 -2.14
CA PHE A 46 0.75 0.71 -1.79
C PHE A 46 1.08 -0.26 -0.66
N ILE A 47 0.12 -0.42 0.25
CA ILE A 47 0.11 -1.44 1.28
C ILE A 47 -1.21 -2.18 1.19
N HIS A 48 -1.15 -3.49 0.99
CA HIS A 48 -2.32 -4.34 0.98
C HIS A 48 -2.38 -5.16 2.27
N ALA A 49 -3.40 -4.91 3.08
CA ALA A 49 -3.81 -5.84 4.12
C ALA A 49 -4.61 -6.96 3.44
N GLU A 50 -3.92 -8.03 3.04
CA GLU A 50 -4.52 -9.16 2.32
C GLU A 50 -5.05 -10.24 3.27
N ASN A 51 -5.82 -11.19 2.73
CA ASN A 51 -6.38 -12.34 3.46
C ASN A 51 -7.33 -11.97 4.61
N GLN A 52 -7.98 -10.81 4.53
CA GLN A 52 -8.85 -10.30 5.60
C GLN A 52 -10.21 -11.02 5.71
N ALA A 53 -10.47 -11.99 4.83
CA ALA A 53 -11.65 -12.87 4.89
C ALA A 53 -11.30 -14.30 5.34
N ARG A 54 -10.06 -14.55 5.79
CA ARG A 54 -9.64 -15.86 6.32
C ARG A 54 -10.01 -16.00 7.79
N GLU A 55 -10.06 -17.25 8.26
CA GLU A 55 -10.33 -17.55 9.67
C GLU A 55 -9.24 -16.95 10.58
N GLU A 56 -7.98 -16.96 10.15
CA GLU A 56 -6.85 -16.40 10.88
C GLU A 56 -6.67 -14.89 10.66
N VAL A 57 -7.76 -14.15 10.40
CA VAL A 57 -7.73 -12.71 10.11
C VAL A 57 -6.92 -11.90 11.11
N ALA A 58 -6.93 -12.27 12.41
CA ALA A 58 -6.16 -11.58 13.44
C ALA A 58 -4.64 -11.57 13.16
N VAL A 59 -4.09 -12.66 12.62
CA VAL A 59 -2.66 -12.77 12.28
C VAL A 59 -2.34 -11.88 11.08
N PHE A 60 -3.16 -11.97 10.03
CA PHE A 60 -2.97 -11.17 8.82
C PHE A 60 -3.16 -9.68 9.08
N PHE A 61 -4.12 -9.32 9.93
CA PHE A 61 -4.35 -7.95 10.37
C PHE A 61 -3.15 -7.41 11.15
N ALA A 62 -2.63 -8.16 12.13
CA ALA A 62 -1.48 -7.75 12.93
C ALA A 62 -0.24 -7.50 12.06
N ALA A 63 0.07 -8.41 11.13
CA ALA A 63 1.18 -8.24 10.20
C ALA A 63 1.01 -7.00 9.30
N ALA A 64 -0.22 -6.75 8.83
CA ALA A 64 -0.51 -5.55 8.04
C ALA A 64 -0.34 -4.27 8.89
N ALA A 65 -0.83 -4.26 10.13
CA ALA A 65 -0.70 -3.13 11.04
C ALA A 65 0.77 -2.80 11.35
N GLU A 66 1.60 -3.82 11.58
CA GLU A 66 3.04 -3.66 11.79
C GLU A 66 3.71 -2.99 10.58
N ARG A 67 3.43 -3.49 9.37
CA ARG A 67 3.98 -2.93 8.12
C ARG A 67 3.53 -1.49 7.88
N ILE A 68 2.28 -1.15 8.22
CA ILE A 68 1.77 0.22 8.15
C ILE A 68 2.50 1.12 9.16
N GLY A 69 2.70 0.62 10.39
CA GLY A 69 3.44 1.34 11.43
C GLY A 69 4.86 1.69 11.02
N GLY A 70 5.60 0.74 10.42
CA GLY A 70 6.96 0.97 9.93
C GLY A 70 7.05 2.08 8.87
N LEU A 71 6.09 2.12 7.93
CA LEU A 71 6.07 3.13 6.87
C LEU A 71 5.83 4.56 7.40
N VAL A 72 5.03 4.73 8.44
CA VAL A 72 4.80 6.04 9.08
C VAL A 72 6.08 6.56 9.73
N ILE A 73 6.87 5.67 10.34
CA ILE A 73 8.14 6.01 11.00
C ILE A 73 9.16 6.47 9.95
N ASP A 74 9.32 5.71 8.86
CA ASP A 74 10.28 6.01 7.79
C ASP A 74 9.97 7.37 7.11
N GLN A 75 8.70 7.67 6.86
CA GLN A 75 8.34 8.95 6.25
C GLN A 75 8.65 10.14 7.16
N ASN A 76 8.44 10.02 8.47
CA ASN A 76 8.75 11.10 9.41
C ASN A 76 10.27 11.35 9.51
N GLN A 77 11.10 10.31 9.44
CA GLN A 77 12.56 10.46 9.46
C GLN A 77 13.10 11.11 8.18
N GLN A 78 12.57 10.74 7.02
CA GLN A 78 12.98 11.34 5.74
C GLN A 78 12.66 12.84 5.66
N VAL A 79 11.53 13.29 6.20
CA VAL A 79 11.19 14.72 6.27
C VAL A 79 12.21 15.48 7.13
N GLY A 80 12.59 14.94 8.29
CA GLY A 80 13.58 15.55 9.18
C GLY A 80 14.96 15.75 8.56
N SER A 81 15.42 14.78 7.75
CA SER A 81 16.72 14.85 7.05
C SER A 81 16.77 15.83 5.87
N SER A 82 15.61 16.23 5.34
CA SER A 82 15.51 17.13 4.17
C SER A 82 15.45 18.62 4.53
N LEU A 83 15.38 18.93 5.82
CA LEU A 83 15.26 20.28 6.38
C LEU A 83 16.54 20.79 7.06
N SER A 84 17.62 20.00 7.04
CA SER A 84 18.97 20.31 7.50
C SER A 84 19.92 20.49 6.33
#